data_AF-A0A968PG34-F1
#
_entry.id   AF-A0A968PG34-F1
#
_cell.length_a   1.000
_cell.length_b   1.000
_cell.length_c   1.000
_cell.angle_alpha   90.00
_cell.angle_beta   90.00
_cell.angle_gamma   90.00
#
_symmetry.space_group_name_H-M   'P 1'
#
loop_
_entity.id
_entity.type
_entity.pdbx_description
1 polymer ?
#
loop_
_entity_poly.entity_id
_entity_poly.type
_entity_poly.pdbx_seq_one_letter_code
_entity_poly.pdbx_strand_id
1 'polypeptide(L)'
;RPGMFARTIGTAATVDDAVANNDYIEISVSPDVNYALNLTGVSFDSLLQFSQNGTMTSTIQLRSSVDGFSSSLGDLTRSLTSAYGAGVDAGTPWNYDMLTLGSGFDNLTGPVQFRLYFADNIDLESAVIRLDNIQIHGSTALIPEPASLVLLAMGSLLTLSRRRG
;
A
#
# COMPACT_ATOMS: atom_id res chain seq x y z
N ARG A 1 -10.68 15.74 -7.73
CA ARG A 1 -9.28 15.33 -7.50
C ARG A 1 -9.12 13.99 -8.20
N PRO A 2 -8.11 13.77 -9.06
CA PRO A 2 -7.89 12.44 -9.63
C PRO A 2 -7.24 11.57 -8.56
N GLY A 3 -8.03 10.70 -7.94
CA GLY A 3 -7.53 9.60 -7.11
C GLY A 3 -7.32 8.36 -7.98
N MET A 4 -6.50 7.42 -7.51
CA MET A 4 -6.43 6.10 -8.15
C MET A 4 -7.69 5.31 -7.78
N PHE A 5 -8.41 4.85 -8.81
CA PHE A 5 -9.58 3.98 -8.69
C PHE A 5 -9.21 2.54 -9.06
N ALA A 6 -9.75 1.58 -8.31
CA ALA A 6 -9.64 0.18 -8.65
C ALA A 6 -10.94 -0.57 -8.32
N ARG A 7 -11.19 -1.64 -9.08
CA ARG A 7 -12.38 -2.49 -8.93
C ARG A 7 -11.98 -3.93 -9.17
N THR A 8 -12.49 -4.83 -8.33
CA THR A 8 -12.38 -6.27 -8.55
C THR A 8 -13.77 -6.93 -8.58
N ILE A 9 -13.84 -8.01 -9.36
CA ILE A 9 -14.94 -8.96 -9.47
C ILE A 9 -14.34 -10.37 -9.49
N GLY A 10 -14.98 -11.34 -8.85
CA GLY A 10 -14.47 -12.71 -8.77
C GLY A 10 -13.15 -12.79 -7.99
N THR A 11 -13.22 -12.53 -6.68
CA THR A 11 -12.07 -12.62 -5.79
C THR A 11 -11.87 -14.05 -5.28
N ALA A 12 -10.71 -14.31 -4.67
CA ALA A 12 -10.49 -15.58 -4.00
C ALA A 12 -11.39 -15.75 -2.75
N ALA A 13 -11.69 -17.00 -2.39
CA ALA A 13 -12.51 -17.31 -1.21
C ALA A 13 -11.81 -16.94 0.11
N THR A 14 -10.48 -16.93 0.12
CA THR A 14 -9.66 -16.57 1.28
C THR A 14 -8.48 -15.71 0.85
N VAL A 15 -7.92 -14.96 1.80
CA VAL A 15 -6.73 -14.15 1.55
C VAL A 15 -5.52 -15.03 1.23
N ASP A 16 -5.41 -16.20 1.85
CA ASP A 16 -4.32 -17.14 1.56
C ASP A 16 -4.40 -17.65 0.12
N ASP A 17 -5.60 -17.88 -0.40
CA ASP A 17 -5.81 -18.23 -1.81
C ASP A 17 -5.46 -17.04 -2.72
N ALA A 18 -5.84 -15.81 -2.36
CA ALA A 18 -5.45 -14.62 -3.12
C ALA A 18 -3.92 -14.47 -3.19
N VAL A 19 -3.22 -14.72 -2.08
CA VAL A 19 -1.76 -14.69 -1.98
C VAL A 19 -1.14 -15.79 -2.83
N ALA A 20 -1.63 -17.02 -2.72
CA ALA A 20 -1.13 -18.17 -3.48
C ALA A 20 -1.30 -17.99 -5.00
N ASN A 21 -2.37 -17.32 -5.43
CA ASN A 21 -2.70 -17.10 -6.83
C ASN A 21 -2.24 -15.75 -7.39
N ASN A 22 -1.57 -14.91 -6.59
CA ASN A 22 -1.15 -13.55 -6.97
C ASN A 22 -2.33 -12.64 -7.43
N ASP A 23 -3.47 -12.72 -6.74
CA ASP A 23 -4.62 -11.85 -6.97
C ASP A 23 -4.54 -10.59 -6.10
N TYR A 24 -4.02 -9.50 -6.68
CA TYR A 24 -3.79 -8.25 -5.98
C TYR A 24 -3.80 -7.01 -6.87
N ILE A 25 -3.92 -5.86 -6.22
CA ILE A 25 -3.53 -4.56 -6.79
C ILE A 25 -2.18 -4.16 -6.20
N GLU A 26 -1.26 -3.71 -7.05
CA GLU A 26 0.09 -3.31 -6.66
C GLU A 26 0.32 -1.81 -6.83
N ILE A 27 1.03 -1.23 -5.86
CA ILE A 27 1.40 0.18 -5.83
C ILE A 27 2.90 0.24 -5.54
N SER A 28 3.64 0.98 -6.37
CA SER A 28 5.08 1.19 -6.16
C SER A 28 5.35 2.64 -5.82
N VAL A 29 6.19 2.86 -4.81
CA VAL A 29 6.72 4.17 -4.43
C VAL A 29 8.24 4.09 -4.38
N SER A 30 8.91 5.10 -4.93
CA SER A 30 10.36 5.18 -4.95
C SER A 30 10.80 6.53 -4.39
N PRO A 31 11.82 6.57 -3.51
CA PRO A 31 12.45 7.84 -3.17
C PRO A 31 13.18 8.41 -4.39
N ASP A 32 13.26 9.74 -4.44
CA ASP A 32 14.20 10.43 -5.31
C ASP A 32 15.64 10.18 -4.85
N VAL A 33 16.59 10.42 -5.75
CA VAL A 33 18.02 10.30 -5.45
C VAL A 33 18.39 11.15 -4.24
N ASN A 34 19.17 10.57 -3.31
CA ASN A 34 19.60 11.17 -2.04
C ASN A 34 18.47 11.42 -1.02
N TYR A 35 17.28 10.85 -1.22
CA TYR A 35 16.21 10.84 -0.23
C TYR A 35 15.93 9.42 0.27
N ALA A 36 15.42 9.35 1.49
CA ALA A 36 14.81 8.15 2.05
C ALA A 36 13.34 8.42 2.35
N LEU A 37 12.49 7.40 2.20
CA LEU A 37 11.08 7.45 2.61
C LEU A 37 10.94 7.02 4.07
N ASN A 38 10.10 7.72 4.82
CA ASN A 38 9.55 7.26 6.09
C ASN A 38 8.04 7.14 5.92
N LEU A 39 7.54 5.93 5.68
CA LEU A 39 6.13 5.69 5.36
C LEU A 39 5.35 5.33 6.61
N THR A 40 4.20 5.98 6.82
CA THR A 40 3.40 5.86 8.03
C THR A 40 2.08 5.16 7.81
N GLY A 41 1.60 5.06 6.58
CA GLY A 41 0.35 4.37 6.30
C GLY A 41 -0.08 4.36 4.85
N VAL A 42 -1.09 3.54 4.57
CA VAL A 42 -1.82 3.50 3.30
C VAL A 42 -3.29 3.71 3.60
N SER A 43 -3.92 4.68 2.94
CA SER A 43 -5.37 4.91 3.06
C SER A 43 -6.07 4.74 1.74
N PHE A 44 -7.36 4.46 1.79
CA PHE A 44 -8.24 4.42 0.62
C PHE A 44 -9.71 4.51 1.05
N ASP A 45 -10.57 4.87 0.10
CA ASP A 45 -12.01 4.75 0.25
C ASP A 45 -12.46 3.41 -0.33
N SER A 46 -13.23 2.61 0.41
CA SER A 46 -13.70 1.31 -0.03
C SER A 46 -15.23 1.22 -0.09
N LEU A 47 -15.75 0.43 -1.03
CA LEU A 47 -17.19 0.17 -1.18
C LEU A 47 -17.42 -1.30 -1.55
N LEU A 48 -18.38 -1.92 -0.87
CA LEU A 48 -18.91 -3.23 -1.22
C LEU A 48 -20.25 -3.07 -1.93
N GLN A 49 -20.48 -3.90 -2.95
CA GLN A 49 -21.71 -3.92 -3.73
C GLN A 49 -22.02 -5.37 -4.11
N PHE A 50 -23.23 -5.84 -3.81
CA PHE A 50 -23.77 -7.08 -4.39
C PHE A 50 -25.30 -7.07 -4.39
N SER A 51 -25.89 -7.81 -5.33
CA SER A 51 -27.32 -7.73 -5.69
C SER A 51 -28.10 -9.04 -5.45
N GLN A 52 -27.70 -9.83 -4.46
CA GLN A 52 -28.35 -11.10 -4.10
C GLN A 52 -28.77 -11.13 -2.63
N ASN A 53 -29.65 -12.07 -2.26
CA ASN A 53 -29.99 -12.29 -0.86
C ASN A 53 -28.82 -12.95 -0.13
N GLY A 54 -28.37 -12.35 0.97
CA GLY A 54 -27.33 -12.92 1.81
C GLY A 54 -26.41 -11.86 2.38
N THR A 55 -25.25 -12.31 2.85
CA THR A 55 -24.21 -11.46 3.42
C THR A 55 -22.88 -11.73 2.72
N MET A 56 -22.38 -10.72 2.02
CA MET A 56 -21.01 -10.68 1.52
C MET A 56 -20.12 -10.17 2.64
N THR A 57 -19.05 -10.89 2.94
CA THR A 57 -17.95 -10.50 3.81
C THR A 57 -16.70 -10.47 2.96
N SER A 58 -16.11 -9.28 2.81
CA SER A 58 -14.87 -9.05 2.10
C SER A 58 -13.74 -8.77 3.09
N THR A 59 -12.54 -9.27 2.77
CA THR A 59 -11.29 -8.94 3.44
C THR A 59 -10.32 -8.34 2.44
N ILE A 60 -9.67 -7.24 2.82
CA ILE A 60 -8.53 -6.65 2.11
C ILE A 60 -7.31 -6.76 3.01
N GLN A 61 -6.24 -7.37 2.51
CA GLN A 61 -4.97 -7.50 3.24
C GLN A 61 -3.86 -6.73 2.54
N LEU A 62 -3.12 -5.94 3.32
CA LEU A 62 -1.95 -5.20 2.83
C LEU A 62 -0.67 -5.98 3.11
N ARG A 63 0.20 -6.12 2.10
CA ARG A 63 1.57 -6.64 2.23
C ARG A 63 2.56 -5.72 1.52
N SER A 64 3.85 -5.87 1.80
CA SER A 64 4.90 -5.04 1.16
C SER A 64 6.11 -5.84 0.72
N SER A 65 6.87 -5.32 -0.24
CA SER A 65 8.16 -5.86 -0.65
C SER A 65 9.24 -5.75 0.44
N VAL A 66 9.05 -4.96 1.49
CA VAL A 66 10.03 -4.79 2.60
C VAL A 66 10.42 -6.13 3.23
N ASP A 67 9.47 -7.07 3.32
CA ASP A 67 9.69 -8.41 3.84
C ASP A 67 9.44 -9.50 2.78
N GLY A 68 9.47 -9.13 1.50
CA GLY A 68 9.16 -10.04 0.39
C GLY A 68 7.69 -10.50 0.37
N PHE A 69 6.76 -9.68 0.86
CA PHE A 69 5.33 -9.96 0.94
C PHE A 69 4.97 -11.12 1.87
N SER A 70 5.82 -11.38 2.88
CA SER A 70 5.68 -12.54 3.75
C SER A 70 4.60 -12.37 4.83
N SER A 71 4.48 -11.16 5.38
CA SER A 71 3.60 -10.83 6.49
C SER A 71 2.46 -9.90 6.08
N SER A 72 1.34 -10.00 6.80
CA SER A 72 0.28 -9.00 6.74
C SER A 72 0.69 -7.77 7.53
N LEU A 73 0.52 -6.61 6.90
CA LEU A 73 0.67 -5.28 7.52
C LEU A 73 -0.65 -4.78 8.11
N GLY A 74 -1.72 -5.55 7.93
CA GLY A 74 -3.06 -5.27 8.43
C GLY A 74 -4.13 -5.80 7.49
N ASP A 75 -5.27 -6.14 8.10
CA ASP A 75 -6.44 -6.69 7.42
C ASP A 75 -7.64 -5.78 7.68
N LEU A 76 -8.44 -5.55 6.64
CA LEU A 76 -9.71 -4.82 6.71
C LEU A 76 -10.82 -5.76 6.29
N THR A 77 -11.66 -6.17 7.24
CA THR A 77 -12.81 -7.03 6.98
C THR A 77 -14.10 -6.24 7.08
N ARG A 78 -14.97 -6.36 6.08
CA ARG A 78 -16.27 -5.70 6.07
C ARG A 78 -17.35 -6.61 5.52
N SER A 79 -18.55 -6.48 6.07
CA SER A 79 -19.72 -7.20 5.59
C SER A 79 -20.80 -6.25 5.08
N LEU A 80 -21.46 -6.66 4.00
CA LEU A 80 -22.69 -6.06 3.51
C LEU A 80 -23.76 -7.15 3.51
N THR A 81 -24.96 -6.83 3.97
CA THR A 81 -26.12 -7.72 3.87
C THR A 81 -27.11 -7.08 2.91
N SER A 82 -27.52 -7.82 1.89
CA SER A 82 -28.45 -7.36 0.86
C SER A 82 -29.67 -8.26 0.84
N ALA A 83 -30.83 -7.65 0.61
CA ALA A 83 -32.08 -8.37 0.40
C ALA A 83 -32.34 -8.53 -1.11
N TYR A 84 -32.93 -9.66 -1.51
CA TYR A 84 -33.28 -9.90 -2.91
C TYR A 84 -34.12 -8.75 -3.50
N GLY A 85 -33.71 -8.23 -4.65
CA GLY A 85 -34.44 -7.16 -5.35
C GLY A 85 -34.09 -5.74 -4.91
N ALA A 86 -33.10 -5.53 -4.03
CA ALA A 86 -32.64 -4.18 -3.64
C ALA A 86 -31.94 -3.38 -4.76
N GLY A 87 -31.86 -3.93 -5.98
CA GLY A 87 -31.12 -3.34 -7.09
C GLY A 87 -29.60 -3.44 -6.88
N VAL A 88 -28.85 -3.22 -7.96
CA VAL A 88 -27.38 -3.27 -7.92
C VAL A 88 -26.80 -2.12 -7.07
N ASP A 89 -27.60 -1.09 -6.77
CA ASP A 89 -27.17 0.13 -6.07
C ASP A 89 -27.56 0.17 -4.59
N ALA A 90 -27.80 -0.97 -3.94
CA ALA A 90 -27.72 -1.05 -2.47
C ALA A 90 -26.26 -0.94 -1.98
N GLY A 91 -25.47 -0.06 -2.61
CA GLY A 91 -24.09 0.21 -2.27
C GLY A 91 -24.03 0.77 -0.86
N THR A 92 -23.22 0.13 -0.02
CA THR A 92 -22.81 0.76 1.24
C THR A 92 -22.23 2.15 0.98
N PRO A 93 -22.33 3.09 1.94
CA PRO A 93 -21.54 4.30 1.84
C PRO A 93 -20.06 3.94 1.64
N TRP A 94 -19.32 4.79 0.92
CA TRP A 94 -17.87 4.71 0.89
C TRP A 94 -17.34 4.79 2.31
N ASN A 95 -16.39 3.90 2.65
CA ASN A 95 -15.73 3.90 3.96
C ASN A 95 -14.29 4.31 3.76
N TYR A 96 -13.83 5.28 4.55
CA TYR A 96 -12.42 5.63 4.62
C TYR A 96 -11.71 4.62 5.51
N ASP A 97 -10.74 3.92 4.94
CA ASP A 97 -9.90 2.96 5.62
C ASP A 97 -8.43 3.44 5.65
N MET A 98 -7.73 3.14 6.75
CA MET A 98 -6.33 3.49 6.94
C MET A 98 -5.60 2.35 7.63
N LEU A 99 -4.53 1.86 7.00
CA LEU A 99 -3.61 0.88 7.55
C LEU A 99 -2.31 1.57 7.93
N THR A 100 -1.96 1.54 9.22
CA THR A 100 -0.74 2.16 9.76
C THR A 100 0.47 1.25 9.55
N LEU A 101 1.58 1.82 9.10
CA LEU A 101 2.85 1.14 8.93
C LEU A 101 3.72 1.33 10.17
N GLY A 102 4.46 0.28 10.56
CA GLY A 102 5.39 0.30 11.67
C GLY A 102 6.79 0.81 11.29
N SER A 103 7.72 0.80 12.25
CA SER A 103 9.10 1.30 12.07
C SER A 103 9.94 0.57 11.02
N GLY A 104 9.47 -0.60 10.54
CA GLY A 104 10.08 -1.29 9.39
C GLY A 104 10.01 -0.49 8.08
N PHE A 105 9.24 0.60 8.07
CA PHE A 105 9.04 1.49 6.93
C PHE A 105 9.74 2.85 7.08
N ASP A 106 10.69 2.96 8.01
CA ASP A 106 11.56 4.12 8.17
C ASP A 106 12.84 3.99 7.32
N ASN A 107 13.37 5.11 6.85
CA ASN A 107 14.64 5.23 6.11
C ASN A 107 14.75 4.31 4.88
N LEU A 108 13.66 4.13 4.14
CA LEU A 108 13.64 3.31 2.93
C LEU A 108 14.36 4.06 1.80
N THR A 109 15.54 3.56 1.41
CA THR A 109 16.39 4.17 0.37
C THR A 109 16.16 3.61 -1.02
N GLY A 110 15.26 2.63 -1.15
CA GLY A 110 14.95 1.96 -2.41
C GLY A 110 13.45 1.91 -2.68
N PRO A 111 13.03 1.45 -3.88
CA PRO A 111 11.63 1.26 -4.21
C PRO A 111 10.94 0.30 -3.25
N VAL A 112 9.70 0.64 -2.88
CA VAL A 112 8.84 -0.16 -2.01
C VAL A 112 7.55 -0.42 -2.76
N GLN A 113 7.15 -1.68 -2.80
CA GLN A 113 5.89 -2.10 -3.38
C GLN A 113 4.93 -2.48 -2.27
N PHE A 114 3.65 -2.18 -2.47
CA PHE A 114 2.54 -2.56 -1.64
C PHE A 114 1.55 -3.37 -2.47
N ARG A 115 1.05 -4.47 -1.91
CA ARG A 115 0.02 -5.30 -2.52
C ARG A 115 -1.22 -5.34 -1.63
N LEU A 116 -2.36 -5.03 -2.24
CA LEU A 116 -3.67 -5.20 -1.65
C LEU A 116 -4.26 -6.48 -2.22
N TYR A 117 -4.38 -7.50 -1.37
CA TYR A 117 -5.01 -8.78 -1.69
C TYR A 117 -6.49 -8.72 -1.32
N PHE A 118 -7.35 -9.26 -2.18
CA PHE A 118 -8.79 -9.24 -2.00
C PHE A 118 -9.31 -10.65 -1.83
N ALA A 119 -10.19 -10.83 -0.84
CA ALA A 119 -10.95 -12.05 -0.69
C ALA A 119 -12.38 -11.73 -0.27
N ASP A 120 -13.31 -12.59 -0.63
CA ASP A 120 -14.66 -12.53 -0.13
C ASP A 120 -15.31 -13.93 -0.07
N ASN A 121 -16.39 -14.06 0.69
CA ASN A 121 -17.06 -15.34 0.93
C ASN A 121 -18.11 -15.70 -0.13
N ILE A 122 -18.19 -14.97 -1.25
CA ILE A 122 -19.22 -15.11 -2.28
C ILE A 122 -18.61 -15.12 -3.68
N ASP A 123 -18.67 -16.26 -4.35
CA ASP A 123 -18.29 -16.38 -5.76
C ASP A 123 -19.44 -15.95 -6.69
N LEU A 124 -19.62 -14.64 -6.84
CA LEU A 124 -20.62 -14.05 -7.74
C LEU A 124 -20.04 -12.87 -8.52
N GLU A 125 -20.34 -12.79 -9.82
CA GLU A 125 -19.92 -11.66 -10.66
C GLU A 125 -20.51 -10.31 -10.20
N SER A 126 -21.66 -10.34 -9.53
CA SER A 126 -22.28 -9.15 -8.94
C SER A 126 -21.68 -8.73 -7.60
N ALA A 127 -20.78 -9.54 -7.00
CA ALA A 127 -20.01 -9.17 -5.82
C ALA A 127 -18.81 -8.32 -6.28
N VAL A 128 -18.85 -7.04 -5.91
CA VAL A 128 -17.87 -6.04 -6.34
C VAL A 128 -17.25 -5.39 -5.12
N ILE A 129 -15.93 -5.36 -5.08
CA ILE A 129 -15.15 -4.53 -4.17
C ILE A 129 -14.55 -3.39 -4.99
N ARG A 130 -14.77 -2.16 -4.54
CA ARG A 130 -14.22 -0.95 -5.16
C ARG A 130 -13.32 -0.23 -4.18
N LEU A 131 -12.19 0.26 -4.69
CA LEU A 131 -11.30 1.18 -4.01
C LEU A 131 -11.23 2.48 -4.80
N ASP A 132 -11.16 3.59 -4.09
CA ASP A 132 -10.87 4.90 -4.65
C ASP A 132 -9.94 5.66 -3.71
N ASN A 133 -9.38 6.77 -4.20
CA ASN A 133 -8.62 7.72 -3.40
C ASN A 133 -7.48 7.07 -2.61
N ILE A 134 -6.82 6.08 -3.22
CA ILE A 134 -5.70 5.38 -2.59
C ILE A 134 -4.52 6.36 -2.42
N GLN A 135 -3.99 6.45 -1.21
CA GLN A 135 -2.89 7.35 -0.84
C GLN A 135 -1.86 6.64 0.03
N ILE A 136 -0.59 6.97 -0.18
CA ILE A 136 0.52 6.58 0.69
C ILE A 136 0.89 7.79 1.55
N HIS A 137 0.94 7.59 2.86
CA HIS A 137 1.28 8.61 3.85
C HIS A 137 2.71 8.41 4.33
N GLY A 138 3.41 9.53 4.54
CA GLY A 138 4.77 9.50 5.01
C GLY A 138 5.47 10.85 4.87
N SER A 139 6.78 10.81 5.04
CA SER A 139 7.67 11.94 4.80
C SER A 139 8.91 11.48 4.04
N THR A 140 9.67 12.43 3.52
CA THR A 140 11.00 12.18 2.97
C THR A 140 12.05 12.86 3.83
N ALA A 141 13.22 12.24 3.93
CA ALA A 141 14.39 12.82 4.58
C ALA A 141 15.59 12.76 3.64
N LEU A 142 16.40 13.82 3.64
CA LEU A 142 17.66 13.82 2.90
C LEU A 142 18.60 12.81 3.55
N ILE A 143 19.20 11.93 2.76
CA ILE A 143 20.28 11.04 3.19
C ILE A 143 21.55 11.90 3.30
N PRO A 144 22.15 12.07 4.49
CA PRO A 144 23.38 12.84 4.63
C PRO A 144 24.48 12.24 3.76
N GLU A 145 25.17 13.08 2.98
CA GLU A 145 26.37 12.63 2.28
C GLU A 145 27.39 12.11 3.30
N PRO A 146 28.10 11.00 3.02
CA PRO A 146 29.11 10.49 3.93
C PRO A 146 30.15 11.57 4.24
N ALA A 147 30.28 11.94 5.51
CA ALA A 147 31.26 12.94 5.97
C ALA A 147 32.71 12.59 5.61
N SER A 148 32.98 11.34 5.23
CA SER A 148 34.25 10.88 4.68
C SER A 148 34.64 11.61 3.39
N LEU A 149 33.69 12.03 2.55
CA LEU A 149 33.97 12.84 1.35
C LEU A 149 34.41 14.25 1.72
N VAL A 150 33.78 14.86 2.74
CA VAL A 150 34.17 16.16 3.28
C VAL A 150 35.57 16.09 3.89
N LEU A 151 35.86 15.03 4.65
CA LEU A 151 37.18 14.84 5.26
C LEU A 151 38.26 14.60 4.20
N LEU A 152 37.96 13.83 3.14
CA LEU A 152 38.89 13.62 2.03
C LEU A 152 39.16 14.91 1.25
N ALA A 153 38.13 15.72 0.99
CA ALA A 153 38.26 17.03 0.35
C ALA A 153 39.09 18.00 1.20
N MET A 154 38.83 18.05 2.51
CA MET A 154 39.61 18.89 3.43
C MET A 154 41.04 18.39 3.62
N GLY A 155 41.24 17.08 3.73
CA GLY A 155 42.58 16.48 3.84
C GLY A 155 43.43 16.73 2.60
N SER A 156 42.84 16.60 1.41
CA SER A 156 43.54 16.91 0.15
C SER A 156 43.89 18.39 0.02
N LEU A 157 43.01 19.31 0.42
CA LEU A 157 43.32 20.75 0.49
C LEU A 157 44.47 21.08 1.45
N LEU A 158 44.52 20.44 2.62
CA LEU A 158 45.60 20.64 3.61
C LEU A 158 46.95 20.08 3.15
N THR A 159 46.97 18.99 2.37
CA THR A 159 48.22 18.46 1.80
C THR A 159 48.75 19.32 0.65
N LEU A 160 47.86 19.94 -0.13
CA LEU A 160 48.22 20.85 -1.22
C LEU A 160 48.75 22.19 -0.71
N SER A 161 48.20 22.72 0.40
CA SER A 161 48.68 23.97 1.00
C SER A 161 50.07 23.85 1.64
N ARG A 162 50.43 22.66 2.15
CA ARG A 162 51.78 22.39 2.70
C ARG A 162 52.90 22.33 1.67
N ARG A 163 52.60 22.11 0.39
CA ARG A 163 53.60 21.96 -0.68
C ARG A 163 54.02 23.28 -1.33
N ARG A 164 53.46 24.41 -0.90
CA ARG A 164 53.74 25.76 -1.42
C ARG A 164 54.39 26.72 -0.40
N GLY A 165 54.87 26.21 0.73
CA GLY A 165 55.64 26.95 1.72
C GLY A 165 57.12 26.65 1.63
#